data_AF-A0A5E9FTS1-F1
#
_entry.id   AF-A0A5E9FTS1-F1
#
_cell.length_a   1.000
_cell.length_b   1.000
_cell.length_c   1.000
_cell.angle_alpha   90.00
_cell.angle_beta   90.00
_cell.angle_gamma   90.00
#
_symmetry.space_group_name_H-M   'P 1'
#
loop_
_entity.id
_entity.type
_entity.pdbx_description
1 polymer ?
#
loop_
_entity_poly.entity_id
_entity_poly.type
_entity_poly.pdbx_seq_one_letter_code
_entity_poly.pdbx_strand_id
1 'polypeptide(L)'
;MLLTACAAEATPELAPTEIAPTHSPAPTPDPIVDIGAMEGAMGTVETDADGVLRYTAVEGDVGGLVCERFGRAYWQLESNLTSGGFSCNSVIYVGEILTPTNDKNP
;
A
#
# COMPACT_ATOMS: atom_id res chain seq x y z
N MET A 1 50.19 59.25 28.01
CA MET A 1 49.10 59.33 27.03
C MET A 1 49.65 58.95 25.67
N LEU A 2 49.31 57.77 25.16
CA LEU A 2 49.28 57.40 23.74
C LEU A 2 48.58 56.04 23.66
N LEU A 3 47.46 56.01 22.94
CA LEU A 3 46.60 54.86 22.70
C LEU A 3 47.21 53.96 21.63
N THR A 4 47.15 52.64 21.82
CA THR A 4 47.19 51.69 20.70
C THR A 4 46.14 50.62 20.95
N ALA A 5 45.09 50.65 20.15
CA ALA A 5 44.00 49.69 20.14
C ALA A 5 44.44 48.42 19.39
N CYS A 6 44.25 47.26 20.01
CA CYS A 6 44.35 45.97 19.33
C CYS A 6 42.95 45.67 18.76
N ALA A 7 42.79 45.76 17.45
CA ALA A 7 41.57 45.32 16.79
C ALA A 7 41.60 43.77 16.75
N ALA A 8 40.77 43.14 17.57
CA ALA A 8 40.49 41.71 17.47
C ALA A 8 39.53 41.49 16.30
N GLU A 9 40.01 40.89 15.21
CA GLU A 9 39.16 40.42 14.12
C GLU A 9 38.23 39.33 14.66
N ALA A 10 36.93 39.62 14.69
CA ALA A 10 35.91 38.65 15.05
C ALA A 10 35.73 37.67 13.89
N THR A 11 36.12 36.41 14.10
CA THR A 11 35.74 35.28 13.26
C THR A 11 34.21 35.20 13.21
N PRO A 12 33.56 35.19 12.02
CA PRO A 12 32.14 34.90 11.95
C PRO A 12 31.90 33.44 12.35
N GLU A 13 31.28 33.24 13.51
CA GLU A 13 30.73 31.95 13.94
C GLU A 13 29.55 31.62 13.01
N LEU A 14 29.75 30.63 12.13
CA LEU A 14 28.71 30.13 11.25
C LEU A 14 27.59 29.54 12.11
N ALA A 15 26.41 30.18 12.09
CA ALA A 15 25.21 29.64 12.70
C ALA A 15 24.92 28.23 12.17
N PRO A 16 24.54 27.26 13.02
CA PRO A 16 24.13 25.94 12.56
C PRO A 16 22.96 26.09 11.58
N THR A 17 23.16 25.66 10.34
CA THR A 17 22.07 25.56 9.37
C THR A 17 21.14 24.44 9.86
N GLU A 18 19.97 24.80 10.36
CA GLU A 18 18.89 23.86 10.64
C GLU A 18 18.54 23.15 9.34
N ILE A 19 18.89 21.86 9.24
CA ILE A 19 18.51 21.03 8.10
C ILE A 19 17.00 20.81 8.24
N ALA A 20 16.21 21.52 7.43
CA ALA A 20 14.79 21.25 7.29
C ALA A 20 14.59 19.76 6.98
N PRO A 21 13.69 19.03 7.66
CA PRO A 21 13.45 17.64 7.36
C PRO A 21 12.95 17.54 5.92
N THR A 22 13.78 16.99 5.04
CA THR A 22 13.38 16.57 3.71
C THR A 22 12.30 15.51 3.90
N HIS A 23 11.03 15.90 3.69
CA HIS A 23 9.93 14.96 3.63
C HIS A 23 10.14 14.12 2.37
N SER A 24 10.60 12.88 2.54
CA SER A 24 10.59 11.93 1.44
C SER A 24 9.12 11.71 1.03
N PRO A 25 8.77 11.74 -0.26
CA PRO A 25 7.43 11.38 -0.68
C PRO A 25 7.11 9.97 -0.19
N ALA A 26 5.85 9.76 0.23
CA ALA A 26 5.38 8.43 0.58
C ALA A 26 5.56 7.49 -0.63
N PRO A 27 5.98 6.23 -0.42
CA PRO A 27 6.05 5.27 -1.50
C PRO A 27 4.67 5.15 -2.17
N THR A 28 4.66 5.17 -3.51
CA THR A 28 3.45 4.91 -4.28
C THR A 28 3.09 3.44 -4.12
N PRO A 29 1.83 3.07 -3.80
CA PRO A 29 1.45 1.68 -3.70
C PRO A 29 1.69 0.93 -5.01
N ASP A 30 2.04 -0.35 -4.91
CA ASP A 30 2.15 -1.21 -6.08
C ASP A 30 0.79 -1.30 -6.80
N PRO A 31 0.77 -1.31 -8.14
CA PRO A 31 -0.47 -1.48 -8.88
C PRO A 31 -1.12 -2.83 -8.53
N ILE A 32 -2.46 -2.87 -8.53
CA ILE A 32 -3.20 -4.13 -8.48
C ILE A 32 -3.20 -4.69 -9.90
N VAL A 33 -2.66 -5.90 -10.08
CA VAL A 33 -2.58 -6.57 -11.38
C VAL A 33 -3.29 -7.90 -11.28
N ASP A 34 -4.19 -8.18 -12.21
CA ASP A 34 -4.76 -9.52 -12.40
C ASP A 34 -3.86 -10.34 -13.34
N ILE A 35 -3.25 -11.42 -12.85
CA ILE A 35 -2.42 -12.31 -13.68
C ILE A 35 -3.23 -13.32 -14.50
N GLY A 36 -4.57 -13.31 -14.35
CA GLY A 36 -5.51 -14.17 -15.05
C GLY A 36 -6.01 -15.34 -14.21
N ALA A 37 -7.00 -16.05 -14.75
CA ALA A 37 -7.60 -17.20 -14.09
C ALA A 37 -6.58 -18.34 -13.89
N MET A 38 -6.61 -18.93 -12.70
CA MET A 38 -5.75 -20.05 -12.29
C MET A 38 -6.59 -21.09 -11.54
N GLU A 39 -6.17 -22.35 -11.54
CA GLU A 39 -6.86 -23.40 -10.79
C GLU A 39 -6.96 -22.99 -9.31
N GLY A 40 -8.19 -22.99 -8.77
CA GLY A 40 -8.47 -22.47 -7.42
C GLY A 40 -8.60 -20.95 -7.30
N ALA A 41 -8.59 -20.20 -8.39
CA ALA A 41 -9.00 -18.78 -8.48
C ALA A 41 -9.59 -18.46 -9.86
N MET A 42 -10.67 -19.18 -10.20
CA MET A 42 -11.31 -19.17 -11.52
C MET A 42 -12.43 -18.14 -11.65
N GLY A 43 -12.70 -17.40 -10.59
CA GLY A 43 -13.72 -16.37 -10.54
C GLY A 43 -13.55 -15.30 -11.61
N THR A 44 -14.68 -14.69 -11.98
CA THR A 44 -14.71 -13.64 -13.00
C THR A 44 -14.21 -12.33 -12.43
N VAL A 45 -13.50 -11.55 -13.25
CA VAL A 45 -12.99 -10.24 -12.87
C VAL A 45 -13.61 -9.18 -13.75
N GLU A 46 -14.12 -8.14 -13.10
CA GLU A 46 -14.64 -6.94 -13.74
C GLU A 46 -13.87 -5.73 -13.23
N THR A 47 -13.64 -4.76 -14.11
CA THR A 47 -13.10 -3.45 -13.73
C THR A 47 -14.19 -2.42 -13.93
N ASP A 48 -14.50 -1.66 -12.89
CA ASP A 48 -15.49 -0.58 -13.02
C ASP A 48 -14.92 0.69 -13.65
N ALA A 49 -15.77 1.71 -13.78
CA ALA A 49 -15.41 2.98 -14.40
C ALA A 49 -14.29 3.74 -13.65
N ASP A 50 -14.11 3.44 -12.35
CA ASP A 50 -13.08 4.05 -11.51
C ASP A 50 -11.77 3.24 -11.52
N GLY A 51 -11.73 2.12 -12.26
CA GLY A 51 -10.56 1.25 -12.34
C GLY A 51 -10.49 0.23 -11.18
N VAL A 52 -11.55 0.09 -10.38
CA VAL A 52 -11.58 -0.86 -9.26
C VAL A 52 -11.87 -2.26 -9.79
N LEU A 53 -11.01 -3.21 -9.43
CA LEU A 53 -11.17 -4.62 -9.76
C LEU A 53 -12.14 -5.29 -8.78
N ARG A 54 -13.11 -6.02 -9.31
CA ARG A 54 -14.03 -6.86 -8.55
C ARG A 54 -13.90 -8.30 -9.02
N TYR A 55 -13.58 -9.19 -8.10
CA TYR A 55 -13.52 -10.62 -8.32
C TYR A 55 -14.78 -11.29 -7.78
N THR A 56 -15.52 -12.00 -8.62
CA THR A 56 -16.68 -12.80 -8.21
C THR A 56 -16.27 -14.25 -8.04
N ALA A 57 -16.30 -14.73 -6.80
CA ALA A 57 -15.88 -16.08 -6.47
C ALA A 57 -16.82 -17.16 -7.04
N VAL A 58 -16.22 -18.27 -7.46
CA VAL A 58 -16.92 -19.45 -8.00
C VAL A 58 -16.58 -20.70 -7.18
N GLU A 59 -17.29 -21.80 -7.46
CA GLU A 59 -17.03 -23.07 -6.80
C GLU A 59 -15.59 -23.54 -7.09
N GLY A 60 -14.89 -23.97 -6.03
CA GLY A 60 -13.51 -24.43 -6.10
C GLY A 60 -12.45 -23.35 -5.85
N ASP A 61 -12.85 -22.08 -5.68
CA ASP A 61 -11.91 -21.02 -5.34
C ASP A 61 -11.33 -21.17 -3.93
N VAL A 62 -10.05 -20.83 -3.79
CA VAL A 62 -9.26 -20.91 -2.58
C VAL A 62 -8.62 -19.55 -2.33
N GLY A 63 -8.84 -18.97 -1.15
CA GLY A 63 -8.47 -17.57 -0.90
C GLY A 63 -6.99 -17.27 -1.03
N GLY A 64 -6.12 -18.22 -0.69
CA GLY A 64 -4.68 -18.07 -0.94
C GLY A 64 -4.33 -17.93 -2.43
N LEU A 65 -5.05 -18.62 -3.32
CA LEU A 65 -4.82 -18.56 -4.76
C LEU A 65 -5.49 -17.32 -5.38
N VAL A 66 -6.62 -16.88 -4.84
CA VAL A 66 -7.21 -15.58 -5.20
C VAL A 66 -6.27 -14.43 -4.83
N CYS A 67 -5.65 -14.49 -3.65
CA CYS A 67 -4.61 -13.56 -3.23
C CYS A 67 -3.42 -13.55 -4.20
N GLU A 68 -2.92 -14.73 -4.57
CA GLU A 68 -1.81 -14.89 -5.51
C GLU A 68 -2.12 -14.29 -6.88
N ARG A 69 -3.35 -14.51 -7.39
CA ARG A 69 -3.81 -13.95 -8.66
C ARG A 69 -3.68 -12.43 -8.74
N PHE A 70 -3.86 -11.72 -7.62
CA PHE A 70 -3.74 -10.27 -7.54
C PHE A 70 -2.43 -9.77 -6.92
N GLY A 71 -1.53 -10.68 -6.53
CA GLY A 71 -0.33 -10.32 -5.77
C GLY A 71 -0.68 -9.59 -4.47
N ARG A 72 -1.71 -10.04 -3.76
CA ARG A 72 -2.22 -9.42 -2.53
C ARG A 72 -2.11 -10.34 -1.34
N ALA A 73 -2.01 -9.75 -0.16
CA ALA A 73 -2.18 -10.47 1.09
C ALA A 73 -3.66 -10.56 1.47
N TYR A 74 -3.99 -11.47 2.40
CA TYR A 74 -5.38 -11.70 2.82
C TYR A 74 -6.09 -10.42 3.30
N TRP A 75 -5.40 -9.57 4.05
CA TRP A 75 -5.95 -8.31 4.57
C TRP A 75 -6.18 -7.24 3.49
N GLN A 76 -5.68 -7.48 2.28
CA GLN A 76 -5.84 -6.60 1.12
C GLN A 76 -6.92 -7.11 0.16
N LEU A 77 -7.72 -8.09 0.57
CA LEU A 77 -8.96 -8.44 -0.10
C LEU A 77 -10.13 -8.02 0.80
N GLU A 78 -10.89 -7.03 0.35
CA GLU A 78 -12.15 -6.65 0.97
C GLU A 78 -13.28 -7.51 0.45
N SER A 79 -14.02 -8.12 1.37
CA SER A 79 -15.20 -8.91 1.06
C SER A 79 -16.47 -8.05 1.20
N ASN A 80 -17.40 -8.19 0.27
CA ASN A 80 -18.74 -7.60 0.42
C ASN A 80 -19.61 -8.31 1.47
N LEU A 81 -19.19 -9.49 1.95
CA LEU A 81 -19.91 -10.30 2.94
C LEU A 81 -19.27 -10.24 4.33
N THR A 82 -17.97 -9.97 4.41
CA THR A 82 -17.22 -9.91 5.67
C THR A 82 -16.41 -8.63 5.80
N SER A 83 -16.68 -7.87 6.86
CA SER A 83 -15.94 -6.66 7.20
C SER A 83 -14.66 -7.01 7.97
N GLY A 84 -13.52 -6.40 7.62
CA GLY A 84 -12.26 -6.54 8.36
C GLY A 84 -11.14 -7.32 7.65
N GLY A 85 -11.26 -7.54 6.34
CA GLY A 85 -10.27 -8.23 5.53
C GLY A 85 -10.52 -9.74 5.47
N PHE A 86 -10.25 -10.31 4.30
CA PHE A 86 -10.28 -11.75 4.08
C PHE A 86 -9.21 -12.42 4.96
N SER A 87 -9.41 -13.60 5.56
CA SER A 87 -8.34 -14.32 6.30
C SER A 87 -7.97 -15.60 5.56
N CYS A 88 -6.74 -16.11 5.72
CA CYS A 88 -6.34 -17.38 5.10
C CYS A 88 -7.20 -18.59 5.54
N ASN A 89 -7.99 -18.45 6.61
CA ASN A 89 -8.92 -19.46 7.10
C ASN A 89 -10.39 -19.12 6.79
N SER A 90 -10.65 -18.00 6.10
CA SER A 90 -12.01 -17.59 5.76
C SER A 90 -12.56 -18.49 4.67
N VAL A 91 -13.80 -18.92 4.86
CA VAL A 91 -14.57 -19.59 3.81
C VAL A 91 -14.92 -18.54 2.75
N ILE A 92 -14.66 -18.86 1.48
CA ILE A 92 -15.17 -18.07 0.35
C ILE A 92 -16.52 -18.62 -0.05
N TYR A 93 -17.51 -17.76 -0.18
CA TYR A 93 -18.82 -18.13 -0.68
C TYR A 93 -18.88 -17.95 -2.20
N VAL A 94 -19.53 -18.88 -2.88
CA VAL A 94 -19.84 -18.71 -4.31
C VAL A 94 -20.70 -17.45 -4.51
N GLY A 95 -20.29 -16.59 -5.43
CA GLY A 95 -20.92 -15.29 -5.68
C GLY A 95 -20.45 -14.15 -4.76
N GLU A 96 -19.56 -14.42 -3.80
CA GLU A 96 -18.90 -13.39 -3.01
C GLU A 96 -18.07 -12.48 -3.90
N ILE A 97 -18.11 -11.17 -3.62
CA ILE A 97 -17.33 -10.17 -4.34
C ILE A 97 -16.15 -9.78 -3.46
N LEU A 98 -14.95 -10.07 -3.97
CA LEU A 98 -13.68 -9.69 -3.37
C LEU A 98 -13.09 -8.51 -4.15
N THR A 99 -12.75 -7.46 -3.44
CA THR A 99 -12.13 -6.25 -4.00
C THR A 99 -10.68 -6.19 -3.52
N PRO A 100 -9.69 -6.38 -4.40
CA PRO A 100 -8.30 -6.18 -4.03
C PRO A 100 -8.03 -4.71 -3.72
N THR A 101 -7.27 -4.44 -2.67
CA THR A 101 -6.92 -3.09 -2.21
C THR A 101 -5.40 -2.92 -2.09
N ASN A 102 -4.99 -1.69 -1.77
CA ASN A 102 -3.61 -1.35 -1.44
C ASN A 102 -3.45 -1.02 0.05
N ASP A 103 -4.35 -1.56 0.86
CA ASP A 103 -4.35 -1.28 2.29
C ASP A 103 -3.07 -1.76 2.93
N LYS A 104 -2.60 -0.96 3.87
CA LYS A 104 -1.49 -1.33 4.73
C LYS A 104 -2.00 -2.35 5.73
N ASN A 105 -1.12 -3.28 6.11
CA ASN A 105 -1.42 -4.26 7.13
C ASN A 105 -1.97 -3.56 8.39
N PRO A 106 -3.12 -3.99 8.94
CA PRO A 106 -3.70 -3.41 10.16
C PRO A 106 -2.78 -3.52 11.40
#